data_AF-K2ABR5-F1
#
_entry.id   AF-K2ABR5-F1
#
_cell.length_a   1.000
_cell.length_b   1.000
_cell.length_c   1.000
_cell.angle_alpha   90.00
_cell.angle_beta   90.00
_cell.angle_gamma   90.00
#
_symmetry.space_group_name_H-M   'P 1'
#
loop_
_entity.id
_entity.type
_entity.pdbx_description
1 polymer ?
#
loop_
_entity_poly.entity_id
_entity_poly.type
_entity_poly.pdbx_seq_one_letter_code
_entity_poly.pdbx_strand_id
1 'polypeptide(L)'
;MSKHAPEPISMFDARILKPALLESIKKLDPRGLWRNPVMLCVEIASCITLITFVMSLTGANREPAWFTGLVSIWLWLTVIFATFAEALAEGRGKAR
;
A
#
# COMPACT_ATOMS: atom_id res chain seq x y z
N MET A 1 39.71 -12.25 -24.67
CA MET A 1 38.23 -12.15 -24.64
C MET A 1 37.77 -12.29 -23.19
N SER A 2 37.62 -11.17 -22.47
CA SER A 2 37.14 -11.20 -21.09
C SER A 2 35.62 -11.38 -21.11
N LYS A 3 35.13 -12.54 -20.67
CA LYS A 3 33.70 -12.81 -20.52
C LYS A 3 33.22 -12.05 -19.28
N HIS A 4 32.55 -10.91 -19.47
CA HIS A 4 31.79 -10.28 -18.41
C HIS A 4 30.55 -11.13 -18.15
N ALA A 5 30.58 -11.90 -17.05
CA ALA A 5 29.40 -12.56 -16.54
C ALA A 5 28.40 -11.46 -16.10
N PRO A 6 27.13 -11.50 -16.52
CA PRO A 6 26.14 -10.54 -16.04
C PRO A 6 25.94 -10.77 -14.55
N GLU A 7 26.12 -9.73 -13.74
CA GLU A 7 25.84 -9.80 -12.30
C GLU A 7 24.37 -10.19 -12.09
N PRO A 8 24.08 -11.13 -11.17
CA PRO A 8 22.72 -11.55 -10.90
C PRO A 8 21.97 -10.36 -10.28
N ILE A 9 20.99 -9.84 -11.02
CA ILE A 9 20.09 -8.79 -10.55
C ILE A 9 19.41 -9.30 -9.27
N SER A 10 19.81 -8.75 -8.13
CA SER A 10 19.30 -9.13 -6.82
C SER A 10 17.87 -8.64 -6.66
N MET A 11 17.00 -9.48 -6.08
CA MET A 11 15.59 -9.14 -5.82
C MET A 11 15.41 -7.93 -4.88
N PHE A 12 16.48 -7.50 -4.21
CA PHE A 12 16.52 -6.38 -3.28
C PHE A 12 17.26 -5.15 -3.83
N ASP A 13 17.51 -5.09 -5.14
CA ASP A 13 18.22 -3.97 -5.74
C ASP A 13 17.42 -2.66 -5.57
N ALA A 14 18.02 -1.68 -4.88
CA ALA A 14 17.38 -0.42 -4.51
C ALA A 14 16.91 0.39 -5.73
N ARG A 15 17.45 0.08 -6.92
CA ARG A 15 17.06 0.64 -8.21
C ARG A 15 15.69 0.16 -8.70
N ILE A 16 15.23 -1.00 -8.25
CA ILE A 16 13.91 -1.56 -8.57
C ILE A 16 12.91 -1.21 -7.46
N LEU A 17 13.35 -1.28 -6.20
CA LEU A 17 12.47 -1.09 -5.04
C LEU A 17 11.93 0.35 -4.95
N LYS A 18 12.75 1.38 -5.19
CA LYS A 18 12.32 2.79 -5.15
C LYS A 18 11.24 3.13 -6.19
N PRO A 19 11.42 2.85 -7.49
CA PRO A 19 10.37 3.13 -8.47
C PRO A 19 9.14 2.26 -8.25
N ALA A 20 9.27 1.00 -7.80
CA ALA A 20 8.13 0.15 -7.46
C ALA A 20 7.30 0.70 -6.27
N LEU A 21 7.96 1.26 -5.25
CA LEU A 21 7.28 1.93 -4.13
C LEU A 21 6.57 3.21 -4.59
N LEU A 22 7.19 3.98 -5.50
CA LEU A 22 6.58 5.19 -6.05
C LEU A 22 5.40 4.86 -6.98
N GLU A 23 5.50 3.80 -7.76
CA GLU A 23 4.40 3.31 -8.59
C GLU A 23 3.26 2.74 -7.73
N SER A 24 3.54 2.02 -6.63
CA SER A 24 2.47 1.52 -5.75
C SER A 24 1.67 2.66 -5.10
N ILE A 25 2.34 3.75 -4.72
CA ILE A 25 1.67 4.96 -4.20
C ILE A 25 0.87 5.66 -5.30
N LYS A 26 1.35 5.70 -6.55
CA LYS A 26 0.60 6.25 -7.69
C LYS A 26 -0.60 5.38 -8.10
N LYS A 27 -0.51 4.06 -7.88
CA LYS A 27 -1.57 3.09 -8.20
C LYS A 27 -2.66 3.02 -7.13
N LEU A 28 -2.46 3.72 -6.01
CA LEU A 28 -3.44 4.01 -4.98
C LEU A 28 -4.48 5.04 -5.46
N ASP A 29 -4.81 5.01 -6.76
CA ASP A 29 -5.85 5.85 -7.36
C ASP A 29 -7.18 5.09 -7.27
N PRO A 30 -8.16 5.56 -6.48
CA PRO A 30 -9.41 4.86 -6.19
C PRO A 30 -10.24 4.51 -7.42
N ARG A 31 -9.95 5.14 -8.57
CA ARG A 31 -10.57 4.84 -9.87
C ARG A 31 -10.11 3.51 -10.47
N GLY A 32 -8.90 3.05 -10.14
CA GLY A 32 -8.39 1.73 -10.54
C GLY A 32 -8.96 0.58 -9.71
N LEU A 33 -9.30 0.86 -8.44
CA LEU A 33 -9.81 -0.12 -7.48
C LEU A 33 -11.24 -0.62 -7.79
N TRP A 34 -11.97 -0.03 -8.73
CA TRP A 34 -13.31 -0.50 -9.11
C TRP A 34 -13.34 -1.93 -9.65
N ARG A 35 -12.21 -2.43 -10.20
CA ARG A 35 -12.06 -3.84 -10.60
C ARG A 35 -11.68 -4.77 -9.44
N ASN A 36 -11.28 -4.21 -8.30
CA ASN A 36 -10.92 -4.92 -7.08
C ASN A 36 -11.85 -4.51 -5.92
N PRO A 37 -13.08 -5.05 -5.88
CA PRO A 37 -14.12 -4.61 -4.95
C PRO A 37 -13.72 -4.82 -3.48
N VAL A 38 -12.91 -5.84 -3.19
CA VAL A 38 -12.43 -6.10 -1.83
C VAL A 38 -11.47 -4.99 -1.38
N MET A 39 -10.50 -4.62 -2.22
CA MET A 39 -9.53 -3.58 -1.87
C MET A 39 -10.22 -2.20 -1.72
N LEU A 40 -11.23 -1.90 -2.55
CA LEU A 40 -12.03 -0.67 -2.44
C LEU A 40 -12.77 -0.57 -1.09
N CYS A 41 -13.41 -1.66 -0.64
CA CYS A 41 -14.09 -1.69 0.65
C CYS A 41 -13.13 -1.42 1.82
N VAL A 42 -11.92 -1.97 1.77
CA VAL A 42 -10.90 -1.77 2.82
C VAL A 42 -10.40 -0.33 2.80
N GLU A 43 -10.18 0.28 1.63
CA GLU A 43 -9.81 1.69 1.52
C GLU A 43 -10.89 2.62 2.10
N ILE A 44 -12.17 2.38 1.78
CA ILE A 44 -13.29 3.15 2.33
C ILE A 44 -13.36 2.99 3.85
N ALA A 45 -13.23 1.77 4.37
CA ALA A 45 -13.20 1.52 5.81
C ALA A 45 -12.01 2.22 6.50
N SER A 46 -10.83 2.23 5.86
CA SER A 46 -9.63 2.93 6.33
C SER A 46 -9.85 4.44 6.40
N CYS A 47 -10.50 5.02 5.40
CA CYS A 47 -10.88 6.43 5.38
C CYS A 47 -11.88 6.79 6.48
N ILE A 48 -12.94 5.98 6.64
CA ILE A 48 -13.95 6.20 7.69
C ILE A 48 -13.30 6.14 9.07
N THR A 49 -12.51 5.09 9.34
CA THR A 49 -11.83 4.93 10.63
C THR A 49 -10.80 6.04 10.91
N LEU A 50 -10.14 6.56 9.88
CA LEU A 50 -9.25 7.73 10.01
C LEU A 50 -10.03 8.98 10.42
N ILE A 51 -11.19 9.24 9.81
CA ILE A 51 -12.07 10.34 10.19
C ILE A 51 -12.56 10.17 11.62
N THR A 52 -12.99 8.96 11.99
CA THR A 52 -13.42 8.66 13.37
C THR A 52 -12.29 8.86 14.37
N PHE A 53 -11.05 8.51 14.02
CA PHE A 53 -9.87 8.76 14.85
C PHE A 53 -9.62 10.25 15.07
N VAL A 54 -9.69 11.06 14.02
CA VAL A 54 -9.56 12.53 14.11
C VAL A 54 -10.68 13.12 14.96
N MET A 55 -11.92 12.65 14.80
CA MET A 55 -13.04 13.08 15.65
C MET A 55 -12.85 12.67 17.12
N SER A 56 -12.33 11.46 17.39
CA SER A 56 -12.00 11.02 18.75
C SER A 56 -10.91 11.88 19.39
N LEU A 57 -9.93 12.37 18.62
CA LEU A 57 -8.91 13.31 19.12
C LEU A 57 -9.51 14.66 19.54
N THR A 58 -10.59 15.11 18.89
CA THR A 58 -11.29 16.35 19.25
C THR A 58 -12.25 16.19 20.45
N GLY A 59 -12.35 14.99 21.04
CA GLY A 59 -13.25 14.71 22.16
C GLY A 59 -14.72 14.52 21.75
N ALA A 60 -15.01 14.42 20.45
CA ALA A 60 -16.37 14.26 19.94
C ALA A 60 -16.94 12.84 20.13
N ASN A 61 -16.08 11.84 20.38
CA ASN A 61 -16.46 10.43 20.54
C ASN A 61 -16.22 9.92 21.97
N ARG A 62 -17.04 8.96 22.39
CA ARG A 62 -16.87 8.23 23.66
C ARG A 62 -15.78 7.15 23.62
N GLU A 63 -15.38 6.74 22.43
CA GLU A 63 -14.39 5.69 22.22
C GLU A 63 -12.95 6.19 22.51
N PRO A 64 -12.08 5.36 23.11
CA PRO A 64 -10.69 5.73 23.33
C PRO A 64 -9.94 5.95 22.01
N ALA A 65 -9.42 7.18 21.80
CA ALA A 65 -8.76 7.58 20.55
C ALA A 65 -7.57 6.67 20.17
N TRP A 66 -6.83 6.14 21.14
CA TRP A 66 -5.70 5.25 20.88
C TRP A 66 -6.13 3.95 20.19
N PHE A 67 -7.31 3.40 20.51
CA PHE A 67 -7.82 2.17 19.92
C PHE A 67 -8.23 2.41 18.47
N THR A 68 -9.02 3.46 18.22
CA THR A 68 -9.43 3.86 16.86
C THR A 68 -8.22 4.19 15.99
N GLY A 69 -7.22 4.85 16.55
CA GLY A 69 -5.96 5.14 15.86
C GLY A 69 -5.20 3.88 15.48
N LEU A 70 -5.08 2.92 16.40
CA LEU A 70 -4.38 1.65 16.13
C LEU A 70 -5.08 0.83 15.03
N VAL A 71 -6.41 0.77 15.06
CA VAL A 71 -7.22 0.13 14.00
C VAL A 71 -7.04 0.84 12.67
N SER A 72 -7.10 2.18 12.65
CA SER A 72 -6.92 2.96 11.42
C SER A 72 -5.53 2.74 10.82
N ILE A 73 -4.47 2.79 11.62
CA ILE A 73 -3.10 2.51 11.18
C ILE A 73 -2.99 1.12 10.57
N TRP A 74 -3.58 0.11 11.21
CA TRP A 74 -3.54 -1.26 10.71
C TRP A 74 -4.28 -1.42 9.37
N LEU A 75 -5.45 -0.79 9.23
CA LEU A 75 -6.21 -0.77 7.98
C LEU A 75 -5.45 -0.07 6.85
N TRP A 76 -4.80 1.06 7.12
CA TRP A 76 -3.95 1.72 6.14
C TRP A 76 -2.75 0.86 5.74
N LEU A 77 -2.15 0.15 6.69
CA LEU A 77 -1.06 -0.78 6.43
C LEU A 77 -1.50 -1.91 5.49
N THR A 78 -2.70 -2.49 5.68
CA THR A 78 -3.19 -3.54 4.77
C THR A 78 -3.45 -3.04 3.36
N VAL A 79 -3.97 -1.82 3.19
CA VAL A 79 -4.13 -1.19 1.86
C VAL A 79 -2.78 -1.00 1.17
N ILE A 80 -1.78 -0.50 1.89
CA ILE A 80 -0.42 -0.31 1.36
C ILE A 80 0.21 -1.66 0.99
N PHE A 81 0.05 -2.69 1.82
CA PHE A 81 0.56 -4.03 1.49
C PHE A 81 -0.15 -4.65 0.30
N ALA A 82 -1.45 -4.47 0.17
CA ALA A 82 -2.22 -5.00 -0.95
C ALA A 82 -1.80 -4.33 -2.27
N THR A 83 -1.68 -3.01 -2.28
CA THR A 83 -1.22 -2.25 -3.46
C THR A 83 0.24 -2.57 -3.82
N PHE A 84 1.10 -2.80 -2.81
CA PHE A 84 2.46 -3.27 -3.02
C PHE A 84 2.52 -4.68 -3.64
N ALA A 85 1.72 -5.62 -3.14
CA ALA A 85 1.67 -6.98 -3.66
C ALA A 85 1.17 -7.01 -5.13
N GLU A 86 0.20 -6.16 -5.47
CA GLU A 86 -0.27 -5.99 -6.85
C GLU A 86 0.82 -5.42 -7.77
N ALA A 87 1.49 -4.36 -7.35
CA ALA A 87 2.61 -3.78 -8.11
C ALA A 87 3.76 -4.78 -8.30
N LEU A 88 4.08 -5.59 -7.28
CA LEU A 88 5.08 -6.65 -7.37
C LEU A 88 4.67 -7.74 -8.37
N ALA A 89 3.40 -8.14 -8.38
CA ALA A 89 2.89 -9.16 -9.31
C ALA A 89 2.97 -8.68 -10.77
N GLU A 90 2.61 -7.43 -11.05
CA GLU A 90 2.70 -6.86 -12.41
C GLU A 90 4.13 -6.56 -12.84
N GLY A 91 4.99 -6.08 -11.93
CA GLY A 91 6.41 -5.84 -12.21
C GLY A 91 7.18 -7.11 -12.60
N ARG A 92 6.74 -8.28 -12.11
CA ARG A 92 7.31 -9.58 -12.48
C ARG A 92 6.86 -10.08 -13.86
N GLY A 93 5.70 -9.65 -14.35
CA GLY A 93 5.17 -10.02 -15.68
C GLY A 93 5.83 -9.29 -16.85
N LYS A 94 6.44 -8.12 -16.64
CA LYS A 94 7.19 -7.37 -17.67
C LYS A 94 8.67 -7.77 -17.79
N ALA A 95 9.18 -8.56 -16.83
CA ALA A 95 10.59 -8.96 -16.78
C ALA A 95 10.88 -10.32 -17.47
N ARG A 96 9.90 -10.89 -18.18
CA ARG A 96 10.02 -12.13 -18.95
C ARG A 96 9.46 -11.92 -20.36
#